data_AF-A0A4W5P9G5-F1
#
_entry.id   AF-A0A4W5P9G5-F1
#
_cell.length_a   1.000
_cell.length_b   1.000
_cell.length_c   1.000
_cell.angle_alpha   90.00
_cell.angle_beta   90.00
_cell.angle_gamma   90.00
#
_symmetry.space_group_name_H-M   'P 1'
#
loop_
_entity.id
_entity.type
_entity.pdbx_description
1 polymer ?
#
loop_
_entity_poly.entity_id
_entity_poly.type
_entity_poly.pdbx_seq_one_letter_code
_entity_poly.pdbx_strand_id
1 'polypeptide(L)'
;MRSRWAQFQYDCQPSEHVASGCKQDNYAVCLLAYTGLIGSTITPNYLDNSTSNVGPWCSCSASGNHREQCDDFLEYFHDNICLSE
;
A
#
# COMPACT_ATOMS: atom_id res chain seq x y z
N MET A 1 18.22 10.40 0.69
CA MET A 1 16.84 10.61 1.17
C MET A 1 15.94 9.63 0.43
N ARG A 2 15.28 8.70 1.12
CA ARG A 2 14.28 7.82 0.51
C ARG A 2 12.92 8.54 0.58
N SER A 3 12.15 8.56 -0.52
CA SER A 3 10.81 9.16 -0.49
C SER A 3 9.89 8.34 0.43
N ARG A 4 8.84 8.96 0.97
CA ARG A 4 7.83 8.27 1.80
C ARG A 4 7.23 7.06 1.06
N TRP A 5 6.98 7.22 -0.24
CA TRP A 5 6.55 6.13 -1.13
C TRP A 5 7.57 4.98 -1.18
N ALA A 6 8.84 5.27 -1.46
CA ALA A 6 9.85 4.23 -1.57
C ALA A 6 10.11 3.51 -0.23
N GLN A 7 9.90 4.17 0.90
CA GLN A 7 9.96 3.55 2.23
C GLN A 7 8.76 2.62 2.45
N PHE A 8 7.54 3.07 2.15
CA PHE A 8 6.33 2.26 2.18
C PHE A 8 6.44 0.99 1.34
N GLN A 9 6.88 1.10 0.08
CA GLN A 9 7.08 -0.07 -0.80
C GLN A 9 8.05 -1.11 -0.23
N TYR A 10 9.02 -0.68 0.57
CA TYR A 10 9.98 -1.59 1.17
C TYR A 10 9.43 -2.21 2.44
N ASP A 11 9.03 -1.38 3.40
CA ASP A 11 8.58 -1.86 4.71
C ASP A 11 7.30 -2.70 4.62
N CYS A 12 6.44 -2.39 3.65
CA CYS A 12 5.18 -3.10 3.39
C CYS A 12 5.27 -4.07 2.22
N GLN A 13 6.46 -4.56 1.86
CA GLN A 13 6.58 -5.55 0.80
C GLN A 13 5.87 -6.86 1.22
N PRO A 14 4.85 -7.33 0.50
CA PRO A 14 4.11 -8.53 0.88
C PRO A 14 4.94 -9.81 0.74
N SER A 15 4.67 -10.79 1.60
CA SER A 15 5.22 -12.14 1.54
C SER A 15 4.29 -13.17 2.21
N GLU A 16 3.87 -14.18 1.45
CA GLU A 16 3.05 -15.29 1.97
C GLU A 16 3.84 -16.32 2.80
N HIS A 17 5.16 -16.21 2.83
CA HIS A 17 6.04 -17.18 3.48
C HIS A 17 6.31 -16.87 4.96
N VAL A 18 5.75 -15.77 5.47
CA VAL A 18 6.03 -15.23 6.79
C VAL A 18 4.71 -14.97 7.51
N ALA A 19 4.65 -15.25 8.82
CA ALA A 19 3.42 -15.14 9.61
C ALA A 19 2.83 -13.72 9.64
N SER A 20 3.67 -12.69 9.60
CA SER A 20 3.23 -11.28 9.58
C SER A 20 2.73 -10.81 8.21
N GLY A 21 2.77 -11.64 7.16
CA GLY A 21 2.45 -11.23 5.78
C GLY A 21 3.47 -10.27 5.16
N CYS A 22 4.47 -9.81 5.91
CA CYS A 22 5.48 -8.85 5.49
C CYS A 22 6.82 -9.56 5.23
N LYS A 23 7.52 -9.18 4.15
CA LYS A 23 8.84 -9.74 3.83
C LYS A 23 9.90 -9.45 4.90
N GLN A 24 9.80 -8.31 5.58
CA GLN A 24 10.69 -7.87 6.65
C GLN A 24 10.35 -8.52 8.00
N ASP A 25 9.30 -9.34 8.05
CA ASP A 25 8.72 -9.90 9.27
C ASP A 25 8.42 -8.84 10.36
N ASN A 26 7.98 -7.65 9.94
CA ASN A 26 7.79 -6.51 10.85
C ASN A 26 6.60 -5.63 10.44
N TYR A 27 5.42 -6.08 10.86
CA TYR A 27 4.16 -5.36 10.64
C TYR A 27 4.18 -3.92 11.20
N ALA A 28 4.79 -3.71 12.37
CA ALA A 28 4.85 -2.40 13.02
C ALA A 28 5.62 -1.36 12.17
N VAL A 29 6.68 -1.78 11.47
CA VAL A 29 7.46 -0.90 10.60
C VAL A 29 6.68 -0.58 9.31
N CYS A 30 5.93 -1.54 8.77
CA CYS A 30 5.00 -1.26 7.68
C CYS A 30 3.94 -0.22 8.09
N LEU A 31 3.32 -0.38 9.27
CA LEU A 31 2.31 0.56 9.76
C LEU A 31 2.89 1.98 9.96
N LEU A 32 4.13 2.09 10.42
CA LEU A 32 4.83 3.38 10.52
C LEU A 32 5.06 4.00 9.13
N ALA A 33 5.43 3.20 8.13
CA ALA A 33 5.60 3.68 6.76
C ALA A 33 4.26 4.11 6.12
N TYR A 34 3.19 3.34 6.34
CA TYR A 34 1.82 3.65 5.91
C TYR A 34 1.32 4.98 6.50
N THR A 35 1.38 5.12 7.83
CA THR A 35 0.99 6.36 8.51
C THR A 35 1.87 7.54 8.08
N GLY A 36 3.12 7.28 7.72
CA GLY A 36 4.02 8.24 7.11
C GLY A 36 3.54 8.79 5.76
N LEU A 37 2.62 8.15 5.06
CA LEU A 37 2.03 8.68 3.82
C LEU A 37 0.95 9.73 4.07
N ILE A 38 0.35 9.77 5.26
CA ILE A 38 -0.72 10.70 5.60
C ILE A 38 -0.19 12.14 5.60
N GLY A 39 -0.87 13.01 4.86
CA GLY A 39 -0.44 14.40 4.65
C GLY A 39 0.56 14.58 3.49
N SER A 40 0.86 13.52 2.74
CA SER A 40 1.59 13.59 1.48
C SER A 40 0.65 13.63 0.26
N THR A 41 1.20 13.76 -0.95
CA THR A 41 0.42 13.66 -2.20
C THR A 41 -0.26 12.29 -2.37
N ILE A 42 0.32 11.23 -1.81
CA ILE A 42 -0.22 9.86 -1.85
C ILE A 42 -0.81 9.56 -0.47
N THR A 43 -1.81 10.34 -0.04
CA THR A 43 -2.47 10.11 1.25
C THR A 43 -3.51 8.99 1.09
N PRO A 44 -3.34 7.81 1.72
CA PRO A 44 -4.32 6.74 1.68
C PRO A 44 -5.46 6.98 2.68
N ASN A 45 -6.62 6.39 2.41
CA ASN A 45 -7.73 6.25 3.34
C ASN A 45 -8.49 4.95 3.05
N TYR A 46 -9.41 4.56 3.94
CA TYR A 46 -10.34 3.46 3.68
C TYR A 46 -11.19 3.75 2.43
N LEU A 47 -11.31 2.76 1.54
CA LEU A 47 -12.08 2.86 0.30
C LEU A 47 -13.58 2.72 0.54
N ASP A 48 -13.96 1.92 1.53
CA ASP A 48 -15.35 1.67 1.93
C ASP A 48 -15.44 1.41 3.45
N ASN A 49 -16.65 1.12 3.94
CA ASN A 49 -16.93 0.89 5.37
C ASN A 49 -17.19 -0.58 5.72
N SER A 50 -16.97 -1.48 4.77
CA SER A 50 -17.24 -2.92 4.86
C SER A 50 -15.96 -3.77 4.83
N THR A 51 -14.87 -3.23 4.30
CA THR A 51 -13.57 -3.87 4.17
C THR A 51 -12.48 -3.04 4.86
N SER A 52 -11.31 -3.65 5.07
CA SER A 52 -10.09 -2.95 5.52
C SER A 52 -9.29 -2.37 4.33
N ASN A 53 -9.88 -2.32 3.12
CA ASN A 53 -9.17 -1.88 1.93
C ASN A 53 -8.85 -0.39 2.02
N VAL A 54 -7.58 -0.08 1.81
CA VAL A 54 -7.08 1.30 1.80
C VAL A 54 -6.57 1.67 0.41
N GLY A 55 -6.60 2.96 0.09
CA GLY A 55 -6.03 3.45 -1.16
C GLY A 55 -5.99 4.97 -1.22
N PRO A 56 -5.14 5.54 -2.10
CA PRO A 56 -5.11 6.96 -2.35
C PRO A 56 -6.33 7.44 -3.16
N TRP A 57 -6.60 8.75 -3.14
CA TRP A 57 -7.69 9.34 -3.91
C TRP A 57 -7.38 9.45 -5.42
N CYS A 58 -7.41 8.31 -6.10
CA CYS A 58 -7.27 8.21 -7.56
C CYS A 58 -7.90 6.92 -8.10
N SER A 59 -8.06 6.83 -9.43
CA SER A 59 -8.50 5.61 -10.11
C SER A 59 -7.71 5.40 -11.41
N CYS A 60 -7.80 4.19 -11.96
CA CYS A 60 -7.14 3.84 -13.22
C CYS A 60 -8.05 4.00 -14.46
N SER A 61 -9.17 4.72 -14.35
CA SER A 61 -10.22 4.81 -15.39
C SER A 61 -9.74 5.43 -16.72
N ALA A 62 -8.60 6.11 -16.74
CA ALA A 62 -8.04 6.77 -17.93
C ALA A 62 -6.55 6.44 -18.16
N SER A 63 -6.07 5.29 -17.68
CA SER A 63 -4.65 4.93 -17.72
C SER A 63 -4.16 4.46 -19.10
N GLY A 64 -5.07 4.07 -20.01
CA GLY A 64 -4.72 3.57 -21.34
C GLY A 64 -3.73 2.40 -21.28
N ASN A 65 -2.60 2.53 -21.97
CA ASN A 65 -1.56 1.49 -22.00
C ASN A 65 -0.84 1.29 -20.65
N HIS A 66 -1.02 2.19 -19.68
CA HIS A 66 -0.44 2.09 -18.34
C HIS A 66 -1.44 1.53 -17.31
N ARG A 67 -2.52 0.88 -17.77
CA ARG A 67 -3.55 0.35 -16.89
C ARG A 67 -2.99 -0.65 -15.88
N GLU A 68 -2.21 -1.62 -16.34
CA GLU A 68 -1.56 -2.63 -15.49
C GLU A 68 -0.67 -1.99 -14.41
N GLN A 69 0.23 -1.08 -14.80
CA GLN A 69 1.10 -0.37 -13.84
C GLN A 69 0.32 0.47 -12.82
N CYS A 70 -0.86 0.97 -13.20
CA CYS A 70 -1.74 1.71 -12.31
C CYS A 70 -2.47 0.77 -11.34
N ASP A 71 -2.95 -0.37 -11.84
CA ASP A 71 -3.58 -1.39 -11.02
C ASP A 71 -2.56 -1.94 -10.01
N ASP A 72 -1.33 -2.28 -10.42
CA ASP A 72 -0.21 -2.69 -9.54
C ASP A 72 0.05 -1.65 -8.42
N PHE A 73 -0.01 -0.36 -8.76
CA PHE A 73 0.17 0.72 -7.79
C PHE A 73 -0.95 0.75 -6.75
N LEU A 74 -2.21 0.60 -7.18
CA LEU A 74 -3.36 0.60 -6.27
C LEU A 74 -3.41 -0.67 -5.43
N GLU A 75 -3.14 -1.83 -6.02
CA GLU A 75 -3.11 -3.15 -5.36
C GLU A 75 -2.11 -3.17 -4.21
N TYR A 76 -1.00 -2.44 -4.30
CA TYR A 76 -0.05 -2.26 -3.19
C TYR A 76 -0.67 -1.71 -1.90
N PHE A 77 -1.84 -1.06 -2.00
CA PHE A 77 -2.61 -0.56 -0.86
C PHE A 77 -3.75 -1.50 -0.44
N HIS A 78 -4.60 -1.94 -1.38
CA HIS A 78 -5.83 -2.66 -1.04
C HIS A 78 -5.74 -4.18 -1.17
N ASP A 79 -4.70 -4.72 -1.81
CA ASP A 79 -4.42 -6.15 -1.91
C ASP A 79 -3.00 -6.47 -1.42
N ASN A 80 -2.74 -6.09 -0.17
CA ASN A 80 -1.44 -6.27 0.46
C ASN A 80 -1.58 -7.02 1.78
N ILE A 81 -1.22 -8.31 1.78
CA ILE A 81 -1.29 -9.17 2.98
C ILE A 81 -0.46 -8.65 4.17
N CYS A 82 0.55 -7.79 3.93
CA CYS A 82 1.29 -7.14 5.02
C CYS A 82 0.50 -5.98 5.67
N LEU A 83 -0.55 -5.48 5.03
CA LEU A 83 -1.48 -4.47 5.57
C LEU A 83 -2.85 -5.06 5.94
N SER A 84 -3.18 -6.23 5.41
CA SER A 84 -4.40 -6.96 5.69
C SER A 84 -4.20 -7.85 6.93
N GLU A 85 -4.45 -7.30 8.12
CA GLU A 85 -4.81 -8.07 9.32
C GLU A 85 -6.30 -7.92 9.64
#